data_AF-V8N456-F1
#
_entry.id   AF-V8N456-F1
#
_cell.length_a   1.000
_cell.length_b   1.000
_cell.length_c   1.000
_cell.angle_alpha   90.00
_cell.angle_beta   90.00
_cell.angle_gamma   90.00
#
_symmetry.space_group_name_H-M   'P 1'
#
loop_
_entity.id
_entity.type
_entity.pdbx_description
1 polymer ?
#
loop_
_entity_poly.entity_id
_entity_poly.type
_entity_poly.pdbx_seq_one_letter_code
_entity_poly.pdbx_strand_id
1 'polypeptide(L)'
;MPEGPELFQASRYINTECAGITFTGKVEKSEVSKNPEVPFESDGYRISAVSRGKELKLTLTPLRREDSKRRPMDLVFRFGMTGNFKLVPVSDMPKHAHLRFYTQGKPARVLCYVDVRRFGKW
;
A
#
# COMPACT_ATOMS: atom_id res chain seq x y z
N MET A 1 2.03 -5.53 19.52
CA MET A 1 0.84 -5.74 18.65
C MET A 1 0.20 -4.38 18.53
N PRO A 2 -0.01 -3.85 17.32
CA PRO A 2 -0.56 -2.52 17.14
C PRO A 2 -2.04 -2.50 17.53
N GLU A 3 -2.44 -1.40 18.15
CA GLU A 3 -3.79 -1.11 18.58
C GLU A 3 -4.41 -0.06 17.66
N GLY A 4 -5.63 0.37 17.97
CA GLY A 4 -6.34 1.37 17.15
C GLY A 4 -5.52 2.65 16.84
N PRO A 5 -4.80 3.24 17.82
CA PRO A 5 -4.00 4.44 17.58
C PRO A 5 -2.92 4.27 16.51
N GLU A 6 -2.20 3.14 16.48
CA GLU A 6 -1.13 2.90 15.51
C GLU A 6 -1.67 2.76 14.10
N LEU A 7 -2.82 2.09 13.93
CA LEU A 7 -3.48 1.97 12.62
C LEU A 7 -4.02 3.33 12.17
N PHE A 8 -4.53 4.14 13.09
CA PHE A 8 -4.95 5.51 12.79
C PHE A 8 -3.77 6.39 12.34
N GLN A 9 -2.66 6.37 13.06
CA GLN A 9 -1.44 7.09 12.66
C GLN A 9 -0.91 6.62 11.31
N ALA A 10 -0.91 5.30 11.06
CA ALA A 10 -0.51 4.76 9.77
C ALA A 10 -1.43 5.24 8.62
N SER A 11 -2.75 5.30 8.84
CA SER A 11 -3.68 5.83 7.83
C SER A 11 -3.42 7.30 7.52
N ARG A 12 -3.14 8.12 8.55
CA ARG A 12 -2.77 9.53 8.38
C ARG A 12 -1.44 9.70 7.67
N TYR A 13 -0.44 8.90 8.03
CA TYR A 13 0.85 8.87 7.36
C TYR A 13 0.69 8.58 5.86
N ILE A 14 -0.04 7.52 5.50
CA ILE A 14 -0.28 7.18 4.09
C ILE A 14 -0.98 8.32 3.37
N ASN A 15 -2.04 8.89 3.93
CA ASN A 15 -2.77 9.98 3.29
C ASN A 15 -1.93 11.25 3.12
N THR A 16 -1.03 11.54 4.07
CA THR A 16 -0.17 12.72 4.04
C THR A 16 0.96 12.53 3.03
N GLU A 17 1.69 11.42 3.12
CA GLU A 17 2.83 11.14 2.26
C GLU A 17 2.43 10.83 0.82
N CYS A 18 1.27 10.20 0.61
CA CYS A 18 0.76 9.88 -0.73
C CYS A 18 -0.08 11.02 -1.34
N ALA A 19 -0.28 12.13 -0.61
CA ALA A 19 -1.03 13.27 -1.13
C ALA A 19 -0.38 13.81 -2.42
N GLY A 20 -1.17 13.89 -3.49
CA GLY A 20 -0.69 14.37 -4.79
C GLY A 20 0.27 13.43 -5.53
N ILE A 21 0.59 12.25 -4.98
CA ILE A 21 1.41 11.25 -5.66
C ILE A 21 0.55 10.37 -6.57
N THR A 22 1.00 10.20 -7.81
CA THR A 22 0.43 9.22 -8.74
C THR A 22 1.26 7.95 -8.72
N PHE A 23 0.58 6.82 -8.51
CA PHE A 23 1.12 5.47 -8.62
C PHE A 23 0.81 4.87 -9.99
N THR A 24 1.59 3.89 -10.42
CA THR A 24 1.45 3.28 -11.75
C THR A 24 1.80 1.79 -11.72
N GLY A 25 1.37 1.06 -12.74
CA GLY A 25 1.62 -0.35 -12.94
C GLY A 25 0.80 -1.25 -12.03
N LYS A 26 1.30 -2.48 -11.87
CA LYS A 26 0.71 -3.51 -11.01
C LYS A 26 1.15 -3.38 -9.55
N VAL A 27 0.34 -3.93 -8.65
CA VAL A 27 0.74 -4.11 -7.25
C VAL A 27 1.63 -5.35 -7.12
N GLU A 28 2.85 -5.19 -6.62
CA GLU A 28 3.80 -6.31 -6.53
C GLU A 28 3.83 -6.93 -5.13
N LYS A 29 3.60 -8.24 -5.07
CA LYS A 29 3.79 -9.04 -3.87
C LYS A 29 5.16 -9.71 -3.90
N SER A 30 5.85 -9.75 -2.75
CA SER A 30 7.05 -10.58 -2.63
C SER A 30 6.72 -12.08 -2.74
N GLU A 31 7.60 -12.85 -3.38
CA GLU A 31 7.46 -14.31 -3.54
C GLU A 31 7.28 -15.04 -2.20
N VAL A 32 8.01 -14.60 -1.16
CA VAL A 32 8.01 -15.24 0.16
C VAL A 32 6.76 -15.00 1.01
N SER A 33 5.85 -14.12 0.57
CA SER A 33 4.61 -13.83 1.28
C SER A 33 3.51 -14.82 0.89
N LYS A 34 2.84 -15.38 1.90
CA LYS A 34 1.71 -16.32 1.75
C LYS A 34 0.35 -15.64 1.61
N ASN A 35 0.31 -14.30 1.67
CA ASN A 35 -0.92 -13.54 1.47
C ASN A 35 -1.33 -13.51 -0.01
N PRO A 36 -2.60 -13.24 -0.35
CA PRO A 36 -3.08 -13.26 -1.72
C PRO A 36 -2.36 -12.22 -2.59
N GLU A 37 -2.27 -12.53 -3.87
CA GLU A 37 -1.90 -11.54 -4.89
C GLU A 37 -3.02 -10.51 -5.03
N VAL A 38 -2.62 -9.29 -5.41
CA VAL A 38 -3.55 -8.19 -5.62
C VAL A 38 -3.70 -8.01 -7.13
N PRO A 39 -4.81 -8.47 -7.74
CA PRO A 39 -5.05 -8.38 -9.19
C PRO A 39 -5.44 -6.94 -9.59
N PHE A 40 -4.57 -5.99 -9.32
CA PHE A 40 -4.74 -4.58 -9.64
C PHE A 40 -3.58 -4.10 -10.50
N GLU A 41 -3.92 -3.45 -11.60
CA GLU A 41 -2.99 -2.81 -12.52
C GLU A 41 -3.65 -1.54 -13.07
N SER A 42 -2.92 -0.45 -13.16
CA SER A 42 -3.40 0.80 -13.74
C SER A 42 -2.23 1.71 -14.12
N ASP A 43 -2.35 2.39 -15.26
CA ASP A 43 -1.32 3.34 -15.72
C ASP A 43 -1.16 4.54 -14.77
N GLY A 44 -2.20 4.84 -13.98
CA GLY A 44 -2.20 5.95 -13.03
C GLY A 44 -3.31 5.77 -12.00
N TYR A 45 -2.96 5.74 -10.72
CA TYR A 45 -3.90 5.63 -9.61
C TYR A 45 -3.43 6.42 -8.38
N ARG A 46 -4.38 6.75 -7.51
CA ARG A 46 -4.14 7.33 -6.18
C ARG A 46 -4.39 6.31 -5.10
N ILE A 47 -3.70 6.50 -3.98
CA ILE A 47 -3.85 5.68 -2.78
C ILE A 47 -4.39 6.57 -1.66
N SER A 48 -5.42 6.06 -0.97
CA SER A 48 -5.92 6.65 0.27
C SER A 48 -6.12 5.57 1.32
N ALA A 49 -6.05 5.92 2.60
CA ALA A 49 -6.21 5.00 3.70
C ALA A 49 -7.22 5.48 4.75
N VAL A 50 -7.94 4.55 5.36
CA VAL A 50 -8.82 4.78 6.50
C VAL A 50 -8.63 3.64 7.49
N SER A 51 -8.52 3.94 8.78
CA SER A 51 -8.46 2.92 9.84
C SER A 51 -9.81 2.74 10.54
N ARG A 52 -10.11 1.52 11.00
CA ARG A 52 -11.22 1.25 11.92
C ARG A 52 -10.79 0.16 12.90
N GLY A 53 -10.68 0.50 14.18
CA GLY A 53 -10.15 -0.43 15.19
C GLY A 53 -8.74 -0.88 14.80
N LYS A 54 -8.49 -2.20 14.81
CA LYS A 54 -7.18 -2.79 14.48
C LYS A 54 -6.98 -3.09 12.98
N GLU A 55 -7.78 -2.48 12.13
CA GLU A 55 -7.74 -2.68 10.68
C GLU A 55 -7.47 -1.36 9.96
N LEU A 56 -6.72 -1.43 8.86
CA LEU A 56 -6.50 -0.31 7.95
C LEU A 56 -6.96 -0.71 6.55
N LYS A 57 -7.92 0.04 6.01
CA LYS A 57 -8.36 -0.09 4.64
C LYS A 57 -7.57 0.86 3.75
N LEU A 58 -6.98 0.34 2.69
CA LEU A 58 -6.27 1.08 1.66
C LEU A 58 -7.06 0.98 0.36
N THR A 59 -7.39 2.11 -0.25
CA THR A 59 -8.20 2.21 -1.46
C THR A 59 -7.32 2.66 -2.62
N LEU A 60 -7.29 1.85 -3.68
CA LEU A 60 -6.62 2.13 -4.95
C LEU A 60 -7.63 2.73 -5.93
N THR A 61 -7.47 4.00 -6.28
CA THR A 61 -8.41 4.74 -7.13
C THR A 61 -7.75 5.11 -8.47
N PRO A 62 -8.12 4.46 -9.59
CA PRO A 62 -7.62 4.80 -10.93
C PRO A 62 -7.92 6.25 -11.33
N LEU A 63 -6.98 6.90 -12.04
CA LEU A 63 -7.08 8.31 -12.46
C LEU A 63 -7.66 8.51 -13.87
N ARG A 64 -7.41 7.60 -14.81
CA ARG A 64 -7.89 7.71 -16.19
C ARG A 64 -9.10 6.83 -16.46
N ARG A 65 -10.10 7.42 -17.10
CA ARG A 65 -11.38 6.80 -17.52
C ARG A 65 -11.35 6.21 -18.94
N GLU A 66 -10.28 6.40 -19.70
CA GLU A 66 -10.38 6.31 -21.17
C GLU A 66 -10.56 4.90 -21.73
N ASP A 67 -10.21 3.83 -20.99
CA ASP A 67 -10.42 2.45 -21.48
C ASP A 67 -10.83 1.40 -20.45
N SER A 68 -11.13 1.76 -19.19
CA SER A 68 -11.45 0.73 -18.20
C SER A 68 -12.58 1.06 -17.24
N LYS A 69 -13.55 0.14 -17.21
CA LYS A 69 -14.54 -0.09 -16.14
C LYS A 69 -13.89 -0.42 -14.77
N ARG A 70 -12.60 -0.09 -14.55
CA ARG A 70 -11.87 -0.45 -13.33
C ARG A 70 -12.38 0.38 -12.17
N ARG A 71 -13.12 -0.28 -11.29
CA ARG A 71 -13.64 0.28 -10.04
C ARG A 71 -12.47 0.47 -9.06
N PRO A 72 -12.59 1.41 -8.10
CA PRO A 72 -11.68 1.45 -6.97
C PRO A 72 -11.59 0.08 -6.30
N MET A 73 -10.38 -0.31 -5.90
CA MET A 73 -10.14 -1.57 -5.19
C MET A 73 -9.74 -1.27 -3.74
N ASP A 74 -10.43 -1.91 -2.81
CA ASP A 74 -10.13 -1.83 -1.38
C ASP A 74 -9.29 -3.04 -0.93
N LEU A 75 -8.28 -2.78 -0.13
CA LEU A 75 -7.42 -3.76 0.53
C LEU A 75 -7.48 -3.54 2.04
N VAL A 76 -7.73 -4.58 2.84
CA VAL A 76 -7.89 -4.45 4.30
C VAL A 76 -6.72 -5.11 5.02
N PHE A 77 -5.88 -4.30 5.63
CA PHE A 77 -4.67 -4.72 6.32
C PHE A 77 -4.91 -4.93 7.82
N ARG A 78 -4.33 -6.02 8.33
CA ARG A 78 -4.07 -6.24 9.76
C ARG A 78 -2.57 -6.31 9.95
N PHE A 79 -2.01 -5.46 10.79
CA PHE A 79 -0.55 -5.29 10.89
C PHE A 79 0.18 -6.43 11.64
N GLY A 80 -0.54 -7.31 12.34
CA GLY A 80 0.10 -8.38 13.11
C GLY A 80 0.95 -7.84 14.26
N MET A 81 2.26 -8.09 14.27
CA MET A 81 3.16 -7.52 15.30
C MET A 81 4.13 -6.47 14.78
N THR A 82 4.54 -6.57 13.51
CA THR A 82 5.61 -5.75 12.93
C THR A 82 5.20 -5.04 11.63
N GLY A 83 3.95 -5.21 11.20
CA GLY A 83 3.40 -4.56 10.01
C GLY A 83 3.45 -3.05 10.12
N ASN A 84 3.92 -2.39 9.07
CA ASN A 84 3.82 -0.95 8.89
C ASN A 84 3.89 -0.59 7.39
N PHE A 85 3.58 0.66 7.09
CA PHE A 85 3.78 1.24 5.76
C PHE A 85 4.98 2.19 5.76
N LYS A 86 5.73 2.17 4.66
CA LYS A 86 6.84 3.10 4.42
C LYS A 86 6.85 3.54 2.97
N LEU A 87 6.90 4.84 2.73
CA LEU A 87 7.22 5.42 1.43
C LEU A 87 8.72 5.72 1.39
N VAL A 88 9.44 5.09 0.45
CA VAL A 88 10.91 5.22 0.33
C VAL A 88 11.33 5.37 -1.13
N PRO A 89 12.54 5.87 -1.42
CA PRO A 89 13.17 5.70 -2.72
C PRO A 89 13.27 4.21 -3.09
N VAL A 90 13.16 3.89 -4.38
CA VAL A 90 13.29 2.49 -4.85
C VAL A 90 14.66 1.89 -4.49
N SER A 91 15.72 2.69 -4.44
CA SER A 91 17.06 2.27 -4.02
C SER A 91 17.13 1.77 -2.58
N ASP A 92 16.25 2.28 -1.72
CA ASP A 92 16.29 2.08 -0.26
C ASP A 92 15.15 1.14 0.20
N MET A 93 14.64 0.33 -0.72
CA MET A 93 13.52 -0.56 -0.48
C MET A 93 13.84 -1.58 0.64
N PRO A 94 13.01 -1.67 1.71
CA PRO A 94 13.26 -2.59 2.80
C PRO A 94 13.23 -4.06 2.34
N LYS A 95 14.14 -4.88 2.88
CA LYS A 95 14.22 -6.33 2.60
C LYS A 95 12.89 -7.07 2.82
N HIS A 96 12.12 -6.64 3.81
CA HIS A 96 10.83 -7.26 4.18
C HIS A 96 9.62 -6.51 3.62
N ALA A 97 9.80 -5.77 2.51
CA ALA A 97 8.70 -5.17 1.75
C ALA A 97 7.92 -6.24 1.00
N HIS A 98 6.79 -6.65 1.57
CA HIS A 98 5.99 -7.78 1.11
C HIS A 98 4.89 -7.41 0.12
N LEU A 99 4.44 -6.15 0.14
CA LEU A 99 3.55 -5.58 -0.87
C LEU A 99 4.07 -4.19 -1.27
N ARG A 100 4.09 -3.89 -2.57
CA ARG A 100 4.79 -2.72 -3.14
C ARG A 100 3.91 -2.01 -4.15
N PHE A 101 3.87 -0.68 -4.05
CA PHE A 101 3.15 0.21 -4.95
C PHE A 101 4.13 1.27 -5.47
N TYR A 102 4.40 1.28 -6.78
CA TYR A 102 5.40 2.17 -7.37
C TYR A 102 4.79 3.49 -7.84
N THR A 103 5.52 4.58 -7.62
CA THR A 103 5.12 5.92 -8.08
C THR A 103 5.52 6.13 -9.53
N GLN A 104 4.73 6.89 -10.29
CA GLN A 104 5.04 7.27 -11.68
C GLN A 104 6.14 8.36 -11.77
N GLY A 105 6.32 9.16 -10.72
CA GLY A 105 7.22 10.32 -10.73
C GLY A 105 8.71 9.98 -10.65
N LYS A 106 9.56 11.00 -10.94
CA LYS A 106 11.01 10.98 -10.71
C LYS A 106 11.37 11.97 -9.59
N PRO A 107 12.14 11.57 -8.56
CA PRO A 107 12.74 10.25 -8.36
C PRO A 107 11.68 9.17 -8.05
N ALA A 108 11.95 7.95 -8.52
CA ALA A 108 11.03 6.82 -8.32
C ALA A 108 10.99 6.44 -6.84
N ARG A 109 9.79 6.43 -6.27
CA ARG A 109 9.50 6.00 -4.91
C ARG A 109 8.59 4.76 -4.92
N VAL A 110 8.55 4.07 -3.80
CA VAL A 110 7.72 2.90 -3.58
C VAL A 110 7.09 2.99 -2.20
N LEU A 111 5.76 2.82 -2.15
CA LEU A 111 5.06 2.58 -0.90
C LEU A 111 5.11 1.08 -0.64
N CYS A 112 5.63 0.69 0.53
CA CYS A 112 5.79 -0.70 0.92
C CYS A 112 4.96 -1.02 2.15
N TYR A 113 4.24 -2.13 2.13
CA TYR A 113 3.85 -2.81 3.35
C TYR A 113 5.02 -3.71 3.82
N VAL A 114 5.60 -3.37 4.96
CA VAL A 114 6.76 -4.05 5.53
C VAL A 114 6.31 -4.85 6.74
N ASP A 115 6.66 -6.14 6.77
CA ASP A 115 6.33 -6.99 7.92
C ASP A 115 7.38 -8.08 8.13
N VAL A 116 8.35 -7.82 9.01
CA VAL A 116 9.47 -8.73 9.28
C VAL A 116 9.01 -10.11 9.76
N ARG A 117 8.00 -10.16 10.63
CA ARG A 117 7.48 -11.40 11.21
C ARG A 117 6.40 -12.09 10.36
N ARG A 118 5.91 -11.42 9.31
CA ARG A 118 4.90 -11.94 8.36
C ARG A 118 3.59 -12.39 9.03
N PHE A 119 3.24 -11.77 10.14
CA PHE A 119 1.99 -12.05 10.87
C PHE A 119 0.83 -11.21 10.35
N GLY A 120 1.13 -10.12 9.67
CA GLY A 120 0.14 -9.27 9.05
C GLY A 120 -0.51 -9.92 7.83
N LYS A 121 -1.75 -9.50 7.61
CA LYS A 121 -2.65 -10.01 6.56
C LYS A 121 -3.20 -8.84 5.77
N TRP A 122 -3.52 -9.11 4.51
CA TRP A 122 -4.28 -8.23 3.62
C TRP A 122 -5.11 -9.07 2.67
#